data_AF-A0A7T8QX39-F1
#
_entry.id   AF-A0A7T8QX39-F1
#
_cell.length_a   1.000
_cell.length_b   1.000
_cell.length_c   1.000
_cell.angle_alpha   90.00
_cell.angle_beta   90.00
_cell.angle_gamma   90.00
#
_symmetry.space_group_name_H-M   'P 1'
#
loop_
_entity.id
_entity.type
_entity.pdbx_description
1 polymer ?
#
loop_
_entity_poly.entity_id
_entity_poly.type
_entity_poly.pdbx_seq_one_letter_code
_entity_poly.pdbx_strand_id
1 'polypeptide(L)'
;MSKGIYSLKVWMFRGQFKLTAREEKGLRQIAIFVSCLYAKAWTLAPEAVAAPRHDLQLLKDLTMYMNNVNEDVGRAVLNKLQGHLWYLSEELVALALFDPLVRVEDKRKILTSLHTKEGEKYPVKRPKLLPSQSITGLGLQDMASTNTRRFFQKLRLEEGFLDADPATWLELEDYQTAAAFVQRIAVINDHAERGVALIQEYNRS
;
A
#
# COMPACT_ATOMS: atom_id res chain seq x y z
N MET A 1 5.23 7.12 -12.36
CA MET A 1 6.72 7.07 -12.37
C MET A 1 7.41 7.97 -13.39
N SER A 2 7.00 8.03 -14.66
CA SER A 2 7.73 8.75 -15.73
C SER A 2 8.12 10.21 -15.38
N LYS A 3 7.20 11.03 -14.85
CA LYS A 3 7.55 12.40 -14.43
C LYS A 3 8.47 12.45 -13.22
N GLY A 4 8.40 11.48 -12.30
CA GLY A 4 9.34 11.39 -11.18
C GLY A 4 10.77 11.16 -11.67
N ILE A 5 10.95 10.23 -12.62
CA ILE A 5 12.25 9.99 -13.29
C ILE A 5 12.71 11.24 -14.03
N TYR A 6 11.81 11.93 -14.74
CA TYR A 6 12.14 13.15 -15.44
C TYR A 6 12.60 14.26 -14.48
N SER A 7 11.90 14.46 -13.37
CA SER A 7 12.29 15.42 -12.33
C SER A 7 13.66 15.10 -11.74
N LEU A 8 13.97 13.82 -11.49
CA LEU A 8 15.32 13.40 -11.07
C LEU A 8 16.37 13.75 -12.12
N LYS A 9 16.10 13.48 -13.40
CA LYS A 9 17.01 13.80 -14.50
C LYS A 9 17.26 15.30 -14.59
N VAL A 10 16.21 16.13 -14.58
CA VAL A 10 16.35 17.58 -14.61
C VAL A 10 17.12 18.09 -13.40
N TRP A 11 16.88 17.52 -12.20
CA TRP A 11 17.63 17.88 -11.00
C TRP A 11 19.12 17.56 -11.11
N MET A 12 19.50 16.38 -11.63
CA MET A 12 20.89 15.97 -11.81
C MET A 12 21.63 16.87 -12.81
N PHE A 13 20.97 17.24 -13.91
CA PHE A 13 21.56 18.07 -14.97
C PHE A 13 21.13 19.54 -14.88
N ARG A 14 20.66 20.00 -13.71
CA ARG A 14 20.02 21.32 -13.56
C ARG A 14 20.85 22.51 -14.05
N GLY A 15 22.19 22.40 -14.00
CA GLY A 15 23.10 23.41 -14.56
C GLY A 15 23.02 23.60 -16.07
N GLN A 16 22.38 22.68 -16.81
CA GLN A 16 22.12 22.79 -18.25
C GLN A 16 20.78 23.47 -18.56
N PHE A 17 19.97 23.78 -17.54
CA PHE A 17 18.64 24.37 -17.69
C PHE A 17 18.60 25.78 -17.09
N LYS A 18 17.80 26.66 -17.70
CA LYS A 18 17.49 27.99 -17.14
C LYS A 18 16.29 27.89 -16.19
N LEU A 19 16.53 27.42 -14.97
CA LEU A 19 15.50 27.29 -13.95
C LEU A 19 15.38 28.58 -13.13
N THR A 20 14.14 28.97 -12.83
CA THR A 20 13.88 29.97 -11.80
C THR A 20 14.15 29.38 -10.41
N ALA A 21 14.38 30.23 -9.41
CA ALA A 21 14.59 29.77 -8.02
C ALA A 21 13.40 28.95 -7.50
N ARG A 22 12.17 29.26 -7.94
CA ARG A 22 10.96 28.50 -7.60
C ARG A 22 10.99 27.10 -8.20
N GLU A 23 11.33 26.98 -9.47
CA GLU A 23 11.43 25.68 -10.17
C GLU A 23 12.54 24.82 -9.58
N GLU A 24 13.71 25.39 -9.30
CA GLU A 24 14.81 24.65 -8.68
C GLU A 24 14.42 24.12 -7.30
N LYS A 25 13.77 24.95 -6.47
CA LYS A 25 13.25 24.52 -5.16
C LYS A 25 12.22 23.38 -5.30
N GLY A 26 11.27 23.52 -6.22
CA GLY A 26 10.26 22.49 -6.48
C GLY A 26 10.87 21.18 -6.97
N LEU A 27 11.79 21.25 -7.94
CA LEU A 27 12.52 20.08 -8.45
C LEU A 27 13.32 19.38 -7.35
N ARG A 28 13.98 20.14 -6.46
CA ARG A 28 14.68 19.57 -5.29
C ARG A 28 13.72 18.77 -4.42
N GLN A 29 12.56 19.35 -4.08
CA GLN A 29 11.58 18.70 -3.21
C GLN A 29 11.03 17.42 -3.83
N ILE A 30 10.72 17.44 -5.14
CA ILE A 30 10.28 16.25 -5.87
C ILE A 30 11.40 15.20 -5.91
N ALA A 31 12.64 15.60 -6.20
CA ALA A 31 13.76 14.69 -6.28
C ALA A 31 14.01 13.96 -4.94
N ILE A 32 13.93 14.69 -3.83
CA ILE A 32 14.02 14.12 -2.48
C ILE A 32 12.85 13.16 -2.22
N PHE A 33 11.61 13.58 -2.47
CA PHE A 33 10.44 12.72 -2.30
C PHE A 33 10.52 11.42 -3.13
N VAL A 34 10.89 11.54 -4.41
CA VAL A 34 10.99 10.39 -5.31
C VAL A 34 12.05 9.42 -4.82
N SER A 35 13.21 9.93 -4.43
CA SER A 35 14.34 9.11 -3.96
C SER A 35 14.06 8.44 -2.62
N CYS A 36 13.43 9.15 -1.69
CA CYS A 36 13.20 8.65 -0.33
C CYS A 36 11.98 7.72 -0.21
N LEU A 37 10.93 7.93 -1.01
CA LEU A 37 9.65 7.22 -0.85
C LEU A 37 9.16 6.57 -2.15
N TYR A 38 8.92 7.38 -3.18
CA TYR A 38 8.13 6.94 -4.31
C TYR A 38 8.81 5.87 -5.18
N ALA A 39 10.14 5.92 -5.33
CA ALA A 39 10.89 4.93 -6.08
C ALA A 39 10.71 3.52 -5.50
N LYS A 40 10.88 3.38 -4.17
CA LYS A 40 10.68 2.11 -3.46
C LYS A 40 9.23 1.62 -3.57
N ALA A 41 8.26 2.50 -3.34
CA ALA A 41 6.85 2.16 -3.45
C ALA A 41 6.48 1.65 -4.85
N TRP A 42 7.06 2.27 -5.88
CA TRP A 42 6.82 1.88 -7.27
C TRP A 42 7.44 0.54 -7.64
N THR A 43 8.68 0.27 -7.23
CA THR A 43 9.34 -1.00 -7.55
C THR A 43 8.66 -2.19 -6.89
N LEU A 44 8.03 -1.97 -5.74
CA LEU A 44 7.30 -2.99 -4.98
C LEU A 44 5.83 -3.14 -5.39
N ALA A 45 5.31 -2.21 -6.21
CA ALA A 45 3.90 -2.21 -6.62
C ALA A 45 3.44 -3.50 -7.35
N PRO A 46 4.27 -4.21 -8.15
CA PRO A 46 3.86 -5.44 -8.83
C PRO A 46 3.51 -6.62 -7.92
N GLU A 47 3.89 -6.58 -6.64
CA GLU A 47 3.71 -7.70 -5.72
C GLU A 47 2.30 -7.70 -5.08
N ALA A 48 1.32 -8.32 -5.74
CA ALA A 48 -0.09 -8.37 -5.31
C ALA A 48 -0.26 -8.80 -3.84
N VAL A 49 0.36 -9.93 -3.53
CA VAL A 49 0.27 -10.60 -2.23
C VAL A 49 0.83 -9.71 -1.12
N ALA A 50 1.90 -8.98 -1.40
CA ALA A 50 2.55 -8.08 -0.46
C ALA A 50 1.92 -6.68 -0.42
N ALA A 51 0.96 -6.38 -1.29
CA ALA A 51 0.44 -5.03 -1.47
C ALA A 51 -0.15 -4.42 -0.18
N PRO A 52 -0.90 -5.13 0.69
CA PRO A 52 -1.34 -4.57 1.97
C PRO A 52 -0.16 -4.17 2.88
N ARG A 53 0.89 -4.99 2.98
CA ARG A 53 2.07 -4.67 3.77
C ARG A 53 2.83 -3.49 3.19
N HIS A 54 2.99 -3.44 1.87
CA HIS A 54 3.65 -2.33 1.18
C HIS A 54 2.90 -1.01 1.33
N ASP A 55 1.58 -1.02 1.16
CA ASP A 55 0.74 0.18 1.33
C ASP A 55 0.79 0.67 2.79
N LEU A 56 0.73 -0.23 3.78
CA LEU A 56 0.86 0.14 5.19
C LEU A 56 2.25 0.70 5.51
N GLN A 57 3.32 0.08 4.99
CA GLN A 57 4.68 0.57 5.20
C GLN A 57 4.90 1.93 4.53
N LEU A 58 4.36 2.15 3.33
CA LEU A 58 4.43 3.44 2.63
C LEU A 58 3.83 4.56 3.49
N LEU A 59 2.70 4.32 4.15
CA LEU A 59 2.07 5.30 5.03
C LEU A 59 2.92 5.61 6.28
N LYS A 60 3.57 4.60 6.85
CA LYS A 60 4.52 4.77 7.96
C LYS A 60 5.75 5.57 7.51
N ASP A 61 6.34 5.20 6.38
CA ASP A 61 7.50 5.89 5.80
C ASP A 61 7.14 7.34 5.45
N LEU A 62 5.92 7.60 4.94
CA LEU A 62 5.41 8.94 4.66
C LEU A 62 5.24 9.79 5.93
N THR A 63 4.76 9.18 7.02
CA THR A 63 4.64 9.86 8.31
C THR A 63 6.03 10.26 8.83
N MET A 64 7.04 9.38 8.71
CA MET A 64 8.42 9.72 9.04
C MET A 64 8.98 10.84 8.16
N TYR A 65 8.67 10.82 6.86
CA TYR A 65 9.07 11.87 5.93
C TYR A 65 8.44 13.24 6.28
N MET A 66 7.15 13.25 6.63
CA MET A 66 6.46 14.48 7.07
C MET A 66 7.14 15.08 8.30
N ASN A 67 7.46 14.24 9.28
CA ASN A 67 8.02 14.68 10.56
C ASN A 67 9.48 15.14 10.46
N ASN A 68 10.27 14.54 9.56
CA ASN A 68 11.73 14.71 9.54
C ASN A 68 12.29 15.40 8.29
N VAL A 69 11.52 15.51 7.20
CA VAL A 69 12.04 15.99 5.90
C VAL A 69 11.24 17.17 5.36
N ASN A 70 9.95 16.98 5.09
CA ASN A 70 9.11 18.02 4.51
C ASN A 70 7.63 17.74 4.75
N GLU A 71 7.05 18.44 5.73
CA GLU A 71 5.65 18.28 6.12
C GLU A 71 4.68 18.64 4.99
N ASP A 72 4.89 19.77 4.31
CA ASP A 72 4.00 20.25 3.25
C ASP A 72 3.89 19.25 2.10
N VAL A 73 5.04 18.77 1.62
CA VAL A 73 5.10 17.76 0.55
C VAL A 73 4.46 16.47 1.03
N GLY A 74 4.80 16.01 2.24
CA GLY A 74 4.26 14.76 2.76
C GLY A 74 2.74 14.82 2.97
N ARG A 75 2.19 15.95 3.42
CA ARG A 75 0.74 16.18 3.54
C ARG A 75 0.04 16.20 2.18
N ALA A 76 0.64 16.85 1.19
CA ALA A 76 0.12 16.85 -0.19
C ALA A 76 0.09 15.42 -0.76
N VAL A 77 1.14 14.64 -0.53
CA VAL A 77 1.22 13.22 -0.94
C VAL A 77 0.18 12.37 -0.20
N LEU A 78 0.03 12.54 1.12
CA LEU A 78 -0.92 11.78 1.93
C LEU A 78 -2.35 11.98 1.43
N ASN A 79 -2.75 13.24 1.20
CA ASN A 79 -4.07 13.59 0.67
C ASN A 79 -4.35 12.91 -0.69
N LYS A 80 -3.31 12.73 -1.51
CA LYS A 80 -3.42 11.99 -2.78
C LYS A 80 -3.48 10.48 -2.57
N LEU A 81 -2.63 9.94 -1.71
CA LEU A 81 -2.55 8.49 -1.45
C LEU A 81 -3.82 7.93 -0.81
N GLN A 82 -4.55 8.71 -0.01
CA GLN A 82 -5.85 8.28 0.54
C GLN A 82 -6.83 7.78 -0.54
N GLY A 83 -6.72 8.29 -1.77
CA GLY A 83 -7.50 7.82 -2.92
C GLY A 83 -7.07 6.46 -3.50
N HIS A 84 -5.97 5.89 -3.00
CA HIS A 84 -5.29 4.72 -3.59
C HIS A 84 -4.97 3.60 -2.58
N LEU A 85 -5.56 3.62 -1.38
CA LEU A 85 -5.32 2.62 -0.32
C LEU A 85 -6.20 1.36 -0.44
N TRP A 86 -6.45 0.88 -1.65
CA TRP A 86 -7.39 -0.22 -1.91
C TRP A 86 -7.00 -1.51 -1.16
N TYR A 87 -5.70 -1.81 -1.09
CA TYR A 87 -5.20 -3.02 -0.44
C TYR A 87 -5.23 -2.96 1.09
N LEU A 88 -5.56 -1.80 1.67
CA LEU A 88 -5.81 -1.62 3.10
C LEU A 88 -7.32 -1.68 3.45
N SER A 89 -8.14 -2.22 2.55
CA SER A 89 -9.55 -2.47 2.82
C SER A 89 -9.78 -3.78 3.57
N GLU A 90 -10.95 -3.88 4.21
CA GLU A 90 -11.36 -5.07 4.97
C GLU A 90 -11.30 -6.38 4.19
N GLU A 91 -11.56 -6.34 2.88
CA GLU A 91 -11.50 -7.53 2.04
C GLU A 91 -10.08 -7.80 1.54
N LEU A 92 -9.39 -6.78 1.00
CA LEU A 92 -8.11 -6.98 0.31
C LEU A 92 -6.92 -7.18 1.24
N VAL A 93 -7.06 -6.89 2.54
CA VAL A 93 -6.04 -7.27 3.54
C VAL A 93 -5.80 -8.79 3.59
N ALA A 94 -6.76 -9.60 3.13
CA ALA A 94 -6.61 -11.06 3.00
C ALA A 94 -5.37 -11.48 2.20
N LEU A 95 -4.92 -10.64 1.24
CA LEU A 95 -3.71 -10.89 0.45
C LEU A 95 -2.47 -11.08 1.34
N ALA A 96 -2.39 -10.36 2.47
CA ALA A 96 -1.28 -10.45 3.41
C ALA A 96 -1.14 -11.83 4.07
N LEU A 97 -2.19 -12.66 4.07
CA LEU A 97 -2.13 -14.03 4.57
C LEU A 97 -1.22 -14.93 3.70
N PHE A 98 -1.00 -14.55 2.45
CA PHE A 98 -0.15 -15.25 1.50
C PHE A 98 1.26 -14.63 1.38
N ASP A 99 1.50 -13.49 2.04
CA ASP A 99 2.81 -12.83 2.00
C ASP A 99 3.82 -13.60 2.85
N PRO A 100 4.94 -14.07 2.26
CA PRO A 100 5.97 -14.80 3.00
C PRO A 100 6.70 -13.92 4.03
N LEU A 101 6.65 -12.59 3.88
CA LEU A 101 7.28 -11.65 4.82
C LEU A 101 6.34 -11.23 5.96
N VAL A 102 5.06 -11.62 5.93
CA VAL A 102 4.17 -11.47 7.08
C VAL A 102 4.39 -12.65 8.01
N ARG A 103 4.86 -12.37 9.23
CA ARG A 103 5.15 -13.39 10.24
C ARG A 103 3.88 -14.13 10.64
N VAL A 104 4.03 -15.39 11.03
CA VAL A 104 2.94 -16.26 11.52
C VAL A 104 2.12 -15.57 12.62
N GLU A 105 2.79 -14.87 13.53
CA GLU A 105 2.20 -14.16 14.67
C GLU A 105 1.35 -12.97 14.22
N ASP A 106 1.75 -12.30 13.15
CA ASP A 106 0.97 -11.22 12.56
C ASP A 106 -0.21 -11.79 11.75
N LYS A 107 -0.06 -12.95 11.10
CA LYS A 107 -1.18 -13.70 10.49
C LYS A 107 -2.22 -14.13 11.55
N ARG A 108 -1.77 -14.61 12.71
CA ARG A 108 -2.67 -14.93 13.84
C ARG A 108 -3.47 -13.71 14.29
N LYS A 109 -2.86 -12.53 14.40
CA LYS A 109 -3.59 -11.29 14.76
C LYS A 109 -4.62 -10.90 13.70
N ILE A 110 -4.30 -11.08 12.42
CA ILE A 110 -5.24 -10.88 11.31
C ILE A 110 -6.43 -11.83 11.48
N LEU A 111 -6.19 -13.13 11.73
CA LEU A 111 -7.26 -14.10 11.99
C LEU A 111 -8.09 -13.75 13.21
N THR A 112 -7.47 -13.36 14.33
CA THR A 112 -8.21 -12.89 15.50
C THR A 112 -9.18 -11.79 15.12
N SER A 113 -8.71 -10.77 14.39
CA SER A 113 -9.56 -9.67 13.95
C SER A 113 -10.65 -10.12 12.97
N LEU A 114 -10.32 -11.05 12.07
CA LEU A 114 -11.26 -11.66 11.12
C LEU A 114 -12.41 -12.38 11.84
N HIS A 115 -12.14 -13.03 12.97
CA HIS A 115 -13.16 -13.76 13.75
C HIS A 115 -13.91 -12.88 14.75
N THR A 116 -13.28 -11.83 15.29
CA THR A 116 -13.85 -11.07 16.42
C THR A 116 -14.37 -9.68 16.05
N LYS A 117 -13.92 -9.07 14.94
CA LYS A 117 -14.33 -7.71 14.56
C LYS A 117 -15.39 -7.80 13.47
N GLU A 118 -16.61 -7.35 13.75
CA GLU A 118 -17.63 -7.24 12.71
C GLU A 118 -17.20 -6.25 11.63
N GLY A 119 -17.29 -6.68 10.37
CA GLY A 119 -17.02 -5.83 9.23
C GLY A 119 -18.15 -4.84 8.95
N GLU A 120 -17.81 -3.71 8.35
CA GLU A 120 -18.80 -2.70 8.01
C GLU A 120 -19.84 -3.25 7.02
N LYS A 121 -21.10 -2.82 7.17
CA LYS A 121 -22.18 -3.17 6.23
C LYS A 121 -21.89 -2.63 4.83
N TYR A 122 -21.29 -1.44 4.74
CA TYR A 122 -20.89 -0.77 3.51
C TYR A 122 -19.40 -0.39 3.60
N PRO A 123 -18.50 -1.38 3.49
CA PRO A 123 -17.09 -1.17 3.77
C PRO A 123 -16.49 -0.17 2.77
N VAL A 124 -15.77 0.81 3.31
CA VAL A 124 -15.10 1.80 2.47
C VAL A 124 -13.97 1.10 1.71
N LYS A 125 -14.04 1.11 0.36
CA LYS A 125 -12.98 0.55 -0.50
C LYS A 125 -11.63 1.25 -0.33
N ARG A 126 -11.63 2.46 0.21
CA ARG A 126 -10.48 3.36 0.37
C ARG A 126 -10.55 3.99 1.78
N PRO A 127 -9.89 3.40 2.79
CA PRO A 127 -9.94 3.95 4.13
C PRO A 127 -9.38 5.37 4.16
N LYS A 128 -10.13 6.31 4.75
CA LYS A 128 -9.64 7.67 5.00
C LYS A 128 -8.82 7.66 6.29
N LEU A 129 -7.51 7.57 6.16
CA LEU A 129 -6.60 7.65 7.30
C LEU A 129 -6.37 9.12 7.66
N LEU A 130 -6.85 9.55 8.83
CA LEU A 130 -6.66 10.92 9.30
C LEU A 130 -5.19 11.16 9.71
N PRO A 131 -4.57 12.30 9.35
CA PRO A 131 -3.15 12.56 9.60
C PRO A 131 -2.73 12.67 11.07
N SER A 132 -3.65 12.61 12.02
CA SER A 132 -3.42 12.95 13.43
C SER A 132 -3.48 11.76 14.41
N GLN A 133 -3.81 10.55 13.96
CA GLN A 133 -3.87 9.38 14.84
C GLN A 133 -3.07 8.18 14.27
N SER A 134 -1.93 7.93 14.91
CA SER A 134 -1.32 6.60 15.09
C SER A 134 -1.04 5.71 13.84
N ILE A 135 -0.79 6.27 12.65
CA ILE A 135 -0.38 5.45 11.47
C ILE A 135 0.83 4.57 11.80
N THR A 136 1.77 5.07 12.60
CA THR A 136 2.95 4.32 13.06
C THR A 136 2.58 3.09 13.90
N GLY A 137 1.50 3.18 14.68
CA GLY A 137 0.99 2.09 15.52
C GLY A 137 0.11 1.07 14.79
N LEU A 138 -0.36 1.38 13.58
CA LEU A 138 -1.22 0.47 12.82
C LEU A 138 -0.49 -0.81 12.41
N GLY A 139 -1.18 -1.94 12.52
CA GLY A 139 -0.82 -3.22 11.92
C GLY A 139 -1.87 -3.68 10.93
N LEU A 140 -1.55 -4.75 10.19
CA LEU A 140 -2.45 -5.32 9.19
C LEU A 140 -3.77 -5.83 9.82
N GLN A 141 -3.71 -6.31 11.06
CA GLN A 141 -4.89 -6.74 11.81
C GLN A 141 -5.91 -5.62 12.05
N ASP A 142 -5.48 -4.35 11.97
CA ASP A 142 -6.38 -3.22 12.16
C ASP A 142 -7.26 -3.00 10.93
N MET A 143 -6.86 -3.52 9.77
CA MET A 143 -7.64 -3.48 8.54
C MET A 143 -8.54 -4.72 8.41
N ALA A 144 -8.35 -5.76 9.22
CA ALA A 144 -9.09 -7.02 9.09
C ALA A 144 -10.37 -7.04 9.94
N SER A 145 -11.40 -7.68 9.40
CA SER A 145 -12.71 -7.91 10.02
C SER A 145 -13.35 -9.20 9.49
N THR A 146 -14.58 -9.52 9.89
CA THR A 146 -15.36 -10.62 9.30
C THR A 146 -15.54 -10.48 7.78
N ASN A 147 -15.44 -9.26 7.22
CA ASN A 147 -15.47 -9.05 5.77
C ASN A 147 -14.22 -9.58 5.05
N THR A 148 -13.11 -9.85 5.76
CA THR A 148 -11.90 -10.44 5.16
C THR A 148 -12.21 -11.77 4.46
N ARG A 149 -13.15 -12.57 5.00
CA ARG A 149 -13.62 -13.81 4.36
C ARG A 149 -14.27 -13.59 2.99
N ARG A 150 -14.89 -12.42 2.76
CA ARG A 150 -15.53 -12.11 1.47
C ARG A 150 -14.56 -12.15 0.30
N PHE A 151 -13.26 -11.93 0.54
CA PHE A 151 -12.23 -12.11 -0.47
C PHE A 151 -12.27 -13.53 -1.06
N PHE A 152 -12.25 -14.56 -0.21
CA PHE A 152 -12.26 -15.96 -0.62
C PHE A 152 -13.60 -16.35 -1.24
N GLN A 153 -14.71 -15.93 -0.62
CA GLN A 153 -16.07 -16.19 -1.13
C GLN A 153 -16.29 -15.63 -2.54
N LYS A 154 -15.84 -14.40 -2.80
CA LYS A 154 -15.95 -13.78 -4.14
C LYS A 154 -15.10 -14.47 -5.19
N LEU A 155 -13.92 -14.96 -4.78
CA LEU A 155 -13.01 -15.71 -5.64
C LEU A 155 -13.36 -17.20 -5.73
N ARG A 156 -14.38 -17.66 -4.98
CA ARG A 156 -14.80 -19.07 -4.87
C ARG A 156 -13.65 -19.99 -4.46
N LEU A 157 -12.83 -19.52 -3.52
CA LEU A 157 -11.74 -20.29 -2.92
C LEU A 157 -12.24 -20.94 -1.63
N GLU A 158 -11.76 -22.15 -1.36
CA GLU A 158 -11.94 -22.79 -0.07
C GLU A 158 -11.16 -22.02 1.01
N GLU A 159 -11.78 -21.86 2.17
CA GLU A 159 -11.30 -20.99 3.25
C GLU A 159 -11.22 -21.69 4.61
N GLY A 160 -11.22 -23.03 4.63
CA GLY A 160 -11.17 -23.82 5.86
C GLY A 160 -9.88 -23.61 6.66
N PHE A 161 -8.77 -23.32 5.97
CA PHE A 161 -7.50 -22.97 6.57
C PHE A 161 -7.59 -21.72 7.48
N LEU A 162 -8.56 -20.81 7.28
CA LEU A 162 -8.74 -19.63 8.14
C LEU A 162 -9.12 -19.99 9.58
N ASP A 163 -9.61 -21.21 9.80
CA ASP A 163 -9.96 -21.75 11.11
C ASP A 163 -8.82 -22.56 11.74
N ALA A 164 -7.69 -22.70 11.04
CA ALA A 164 -6.50 -23.44 11.48
C ALA A 164 -5.30 -22.53 11.85
N ASP A 165 -4.35 -23.13 12.58
CA ASP A 165 -3.00 -22.64 12.85
C ASP A 165 -2.29 -22.03 11.61
N PRO A 166 -1.95 -20.72 11.47
CA PRO A 166 -1.11 -20.29 10.36
C PRO A 166 0.25 -21.01 10.26
N ALA A 167 0.73 -21.60 11.34
CA ALA A 167 1.93 -22.45 11.34
C ALA A 167 1.74 -23.78 10.60
N THR A 168 0.51 -24.26 10.42
CA THR A 168 0.20 -25.54 9.76
C THR A 168 -0.28 -25.37 8.33
N TRP A 169 -0.52 -24.13 7.87
CA TRP A 169 -1.13 -23.84 6.57
C TRP A 169 -0.42 -24.43 5.36
N LEU A 170 0.92 -24.54 5.41
CA LEU A 170 1.69 -25.09 4.29
C LEU A 170 1.34 -26.56 3.98
N GLU A 171 0.76 -27.28 4.95
CA GLU A 171 0.32 -28.68 4.80
C GLU A 171 -1.16 -28.81 4.42
N LEU A 172 -1.91 -27.70 4.35
CA LEU A 172 -3.34 -27.71 4.05
C LEU A 172 -3.59 -27.50 2.55
N GLU A 173 -4.37 -28.40 1.95
CA GLU A 173 -4.64 -28.42 0.50
C GLU A 173 -5.41 -27.17 0.03
N ASP A 174 -6.38 -26.71 0.82
CA ASP A 174 -7.17 -25.52 0.54
C ASP A 174 -6.30 -24.24 0.59
N TYR A 175 -5.38 -24.15 1.55
CA TYR A 175 -4.38 -23.08 1.58
C TYR A 175 -3.45 -23.11 0.36
N GLN A 176 -2.89 -24.27 0.02
CA GLN A 176 -1.99 -24.41 -1.13
C GLN A 176 -2.69 -23.99 -2.44
N THR A 177 -3.95 -24.40 -2.61
CA THR A 177 -4.78 -24.04 -3.75
C THR A 177 -5.04 -22.53 -3.80
N ALA A 178 -5.46 -21.94 -2.68
CA ALA A 178 -5.67 -20.50 -2.58
C ALA A 178 -4.38 -19.71 -2.83
N ALA A 179 -3.25 -20.14 -2.27
CA ALA A 179 -1.95 -19.50 -2.45
C ALA A 179 -1.51 -19.52 -3.92
N ALA A 180 -1.63 -20.67 -4.59
CA ALA A 180 -1.32 -20.80 -6.02
C ALA A 180 -2.21 -19.90 -6.89
N PHE A 181 -3.48 -19.73 -6.52
CA PHE A 181 -4.39 -18.82 -7.20
C PHE A 181 -3.98 -17.35 -6.99
N VAL A 182 -3.80 -16.94 -5.74
CA VAL A 182 -3.51 -15.54 -5.38
C VAL A 182 -2.16 -15.09 -5.94
N GLN A 183 -1.14 -15.96 -5.98
CA GLN A 183 0.15 -15.66 -6.60
C GLN A 183 0.04 -15.36 -8.11
N ARG A 184 -1.01 -15.85 -8.78
CA ARG A 184 -1.26 -15.63 -10.21
C ARG A 184 -2.13 -14.40 -10.49
N ILE A 185 -2.68 -13.75 -9.46
CA ILE A 185 -3.46 -12.51 -9.64
C ILE A 185 -2.50 -11.42 -10.14
N ALA A 186 -2.61 -11.10 -11.43
CA ALA A 186 -1.83 -10.05 -12.05
C ALA A 186 -2.33 -8.66 -11.60
N VAL A 187 -1.44 -7.85 -11.02
CA VAL A 187 -1.74 -6.47 -10.53
C VAL A 187 -1.63 -5.41 -11.63
N ILE A 188 -1.57 -5.84 -12.90
CA ILE A 188 -1.15 -5.01 -14.03
C ILE A 188 -1.99 -3.72 -14.16
N ASN A 189 -3.26 -3.76 -13.77
CA ASN A 189 -4.19 -2.64 -13.93
C ASN A 189 -4.03 -1.51 -12.88
N ASP A 190 -3.60 -1.81 -11.65
CA ASP A 190 -3.46 -0.82 -10.57
C ASP A 190 -2.19 0.06 -10.75
N HIS A 191 -1.20 -0.43 -11.51
CA HIS A 191 0.06 0.26 -11.82
C HIS A 191 -0.13 1.52 -12.68
N ALA A 192 -1.04 1.45 -13.66
CA ALA A 192 -1.34 2.56 -14.55
C ALA A 192 -2.11 3.66 -13.80
N GLU A 193 -3.12 3.31 -12.99
CA GLU A 193 -3.92 4.28 -12.24
C GLU A 193 -3.10 4.98 -11.13
N ARG A 194 -2.33 4.25 -10.33
CA ARG A 194 -1.47 4.85 -9.28
C ARG A 194 -0.35 5.72 -9.86
N GLY A 195 0.22 5.31 -11.00
CA GLY A 195 1.34 6.01 -11.64
C GLY A 195 0.97 7.29 -12.38
N VAL A 196 -0.22 7.33 -12.97
CA VAL A 196 -0.72 8.45 -13.78
C VAL A 196 -1.38 9.51 -12.90
N ALA A 197 -2.19 9.13 -11.90
CA ALA A 197 -2.92 10.07 -11.04
C ALA A 197 -2.00 10.92 -10.13
N LEU A 198 -1.03 10.30 -9.45
CA LEU A 198 -0.07 10.99 -8.55
C LEU A 198 0.75 12.08 -9.26
N ILE A 199 0.89 11.95 -10.58
CA ILE A 199 1.83 12.71 -11.39
C ILE A 199 1.14 13.70 -12.33
N GLN A 200 -0.04 13.36 -12.88
CA GLN A 200 -0.81 14.28 -13.70
C GLN A 200 -1.31 15.49 -12.90
N GLU A 201 -1.62 15.30 -11.62
CA GLU A 201 -2.24 16.35 -10.80
C GLU A 201 -1.27 17.15 -9.93
N TYR A 202 -0.03 16.67 -9.71
CA TYR A 202 1.01 17.50 -9.10
C TYR A 202 1.30 18.76 -9.95
N ASN A 203 1.17 18.66 -11.28
CA ASN A 203 1.35 19.80 -12.19
C ASN A 203 0.16 20.79 -12.21
N ARG A 204 -0.92 20.52 -11.46
CA ARG A 204 -2.07 21.43 -11.32
C ARG A 204 -2.10 22.15 -9.96
N SER A 205 -1.05 22.01 -9.15
CA SER A 205 -0.87 22.66 -7.84
C SER A 205 0.13 23.80 -7.92
#